data_AF-A0A2S2N5P6-F1
#
_entry.id   AF-A0A2S2N5P6-F1
#
_cell.length_a   1.000
_cell.length_b   1.000
_cell.length_c   1.000
_cell.angle_alpha   90.00
_cell.angle_beta   90.00
_cell.angle_gamma   90.00
#
_symmetry.space_group_name_H-M   'P 1'
#
loop_
_entity.id
_entity.type
_entity.pdbx_description
1 polymer ?
#
loop_
_entity_poly.entity_id
_entity_poly.type
_entity_poly.pdbx_seq_one_letter_code
_entity_poly.pdbx_strand_id
1 'polypeptide(L)'
;VSGVPKPTLTWEKDGQPLSFGPNFDIIHEGLDYYALHIRDTLPEDSGYYRVTATNSAGSTSCQAYLKVERLKYVKREYKTEEEREKHVQRQIDKTLRMAEILSGVEAVPR
;
A
#
# COMPACT_ATOMS: atom_id res chain seq x y z
N VAL A 1 -5.60 -4.52 14.87
CA VAL A 1 -7.02 -4.93 14.86
C VAL A 1 -7.27 -5.93 15.97
N SER A 2 -7.88 -5.47 17.06
CA SER A 2 -8.22 -6.29 18.23
C SER A 2 -9.72 -6.23 18.51
N GLY A 3 -10.24 -7.17 19.32
CA GLY A 3 -11.63 -7.20 19.73
C GLY A 3 -11.99 -8.46 20.51
N VAL A 4 -13.03 -8.37 21.35
CA VAL A 4 -13.57 -9.50 22.14
C VAL A 4 -15.06 -9.65 21.85
N PRO A 5 -15.52 -10.77 21.27
CA PRO A 5 -14.73 -11.88 20.71
C PRO A 5 -13.82 -11.46 19.55
N LYS A 6 -12.82 -12.29 19.18
CA LYS A 6 -11.88 -11.99 18.08
C LYS A 6 -12.67 -11.68 16.80
N PRO A 7 -12.49 -10.49 16.18
CA PRO A 7 -13.26 -10.12 15.02
C PRO A 7 -12.81 -10.86 13.76
N THR A 8 -13.73 -11.04 12.83
CA THR A 8 -13.44 -11.49 11.46
C THR A 8 -13.28 -10.28 10.56
N LEU A 9 -12.34 -10.35 9.62
CA LEU A 9 -12.11 -9.29 8.63
C LEU A 9 -12.78 -9.60 7.30
N THR A 10 -13.38 -8.57 6.72
CA THR A 10 -13.90 -8.58 5.34
C THR A 10 -13.28 -7.41 4.58
N TRP A 11 -12.91 -7.65 3.33
CA TRP A 11 -12.27 -6.66 2.46
C TRP A 11 -13.13 -6.41 1.24
N GLU A 12 -13.10 -5.17 0.76
CA GLU A 12 -13.83 -4.74 -0.43
C GLU A 12 -13.04 -3.70 -1.20
N LYS A 13 -13.31 -3.63 -2.50
CA LYS A 13 -12.82 -2.61 -3.42
C LYS A 13 -14.03 -1.95 -4.08
N ASP A 14 -14.11 -0.62 -3.98
CA ASP A 14 -15.17 0.19 -4.57
C ASP A 14 -16.58 -0.31 -4.19
N GLY A 15 -16.75 -0.72 -2.93
CA GLY A 15 -18.01 -1.23 -2.39
C GLY A 15 -18.35 -2.68 -2.79
N GLN A 16 -17.50 -3.36 -3.57
CA GLN A 16 -17.69 -4.75 -3.95
C GLN A 16 -16.76 -5.66 -3.14
N PRO A 17 -17.23 -6.85 -2.69
CA PRO A 17 -16.37 -7.81 -1.99
C PRO A 17 -15.10 -8.10 -2.79
N LEU A 18 -13.95 -7.99 -2.12
CA LEU A 18 -12.67 -8.22 -2.77
C LEU A 18 -12.53 -9.71 -3.09
N SER A 19 -12.39 -10.04 -4.37
CA SER A 19 -12.14 -11.41 -4.80
C SER A 19 -10.65 -11.72 -4.64
N PHE A 20 -10.31 -12.58 -3.69
CA PHE A 20 -8.94 -13.02 -3.47
C PHE A 20 -8.49 -13.96 -4.61
N GLY A 21 -7.74 -13.41 -5.56
CA GLY A 21 -7.09 -14.13 -6.65
C GLY A 21 -5.58 -14.27 -6.42
N PRO A 22 -4.81 -14.80 -7.40
CA PRO A 22 -3.36 -15.02 -7.25
C PRO A 22 -2.55 -13.75 -7.01
N ASN A 23 -3.13 -12.57 -7.22
CA ASN A 23 -2.47 -11.28 -7.04
C ASN A 23 -2.85 -10.58 -5.72
N PHE A 24 -3.77 -11.14 -4.94
CA PHE A 24 -4.26 -10.56 -3.70
C PHE A 24 -4.03 -11.51 -2.55
N ASP A 25 -3.18 -11.12 -1.60
CA ASP A 25 -2.90 -11.90 -0.39
C ASP A 25 -3.21 -11.08 0.85
N ILE A 26 -3.76 -11.72 1.87
CA ILE A 26 -3.82 -11.14 3.21
C ILE A 26 -2.66 -11.69 4.02
N ILE A 27 -1.77 -10.81 4.45
CA ILE A 27 -0.77 -11.14 5.45
C ILE A 27 -1.36 -10.84 6.83
N HIS A 28 -1.26 -11.81 7.73
CA HIS A 28 -1.59 -11.65 9.14
C HIS A 28 -0.33 -11.92 9.96
N GLU A 29 0.22 -10.87 10.57
CA GLU A 29 1.43 -10.96 11.40
C GLU A 29 1.07 -10.68 12.86
N GLY A 30 1.61 -11.48 13.77
CA GLY A 30 1.30 -11.36 15.19
C GLY A 30 -0.17 -11.65 15.50
N LEU A 31 -0.74 -10.92 16.47
CA LEU A 31 -2.11 -11.15 16.96
C LEU A 31 -3.15 -10.25 16.32
N ASP A 32 -2.74 -9.06 15.88
CA ASP A 32 -3.64 -7.98 15.50
C ASP A 32 -3.21 -7.19 14.26
N TYR A 33 -2.10 -7.53 13.59
CA TYR A 33 -1.68 -6.84 12.37
C TYR A 33 -2.12 -7.58 11.11
N TYR A 34 -2.77 -6.86 10.19
CA TYR A 34 -3.23 -7.41 8.91
C TYR A 34 -2.87 -6.45 7.78
N ALA A 35 -2.35 -6.98 6.68
CA ALA A 35 -2.00 -6.24 5.48
C ALA A 35 -2.65 -6.89 4.25
N LEU A 36 -3.20 -6.06 3.35
CA LEU A 36 -3.61 -6.48 2.02
C LEU A 36 -2.45 -6.24 1.06
N HIS A 37 -1.90 -7.32 0.53
CA HIS A 37 -0.88 -7.28 -0.51
C HIS A 37 -1.51 -7.43 -1.89
N ILE A 38 -1.13 -6.52 -2.79
CA ILE A 38 -1.58 -6.48 -4.18
C ILE A 38 -0.33 -6.58 -5.05
N ARG A 39 -0.14 -7.73 -5.71
CA ARG A 39 1.00 -8.02 -6.58
C ARG A 39 0.71 -7.59 -8.01
N ASP A 40 1.77 -7.22 -8.73
CA ASP A 40 1.72 -6.88 -10.17
C ASP A 40 0.61 -5.87 -10.52
N THR A 41 0.52 -4.78 -9.74
CA THR A 41 -0.57 -3.81 -9.84
C THR A 41 -0.69 -3.20 -11.24
N LEU A 42 -1.91 -3.16 -11.75
CA LEU A 42 -2.30 -2.48 -12.97
C LEU A 42 -3.15 -1.23 -12.66
N PRO A 43 -3.32 -0.28 -13.60
CA PRO A 43 -4.16 0.91 -13.37
C PRO A 43 -5.58 0.58 -12.94
N GLU A 44 -6.11 -0.56 -13.38
CA GLU A 44 -7.44 -1.04 -13.05
C GLU A 44 -7.57 -1.44 -11.57
N ASP A 45 -6.46 -1.66 -10.87
CA ASP A 45 -6.41 -1.88 -9.42
C ASP A 45 -6.56 -0.59 -8.61
N SER A 46 -6.55 0.58 -9.26
CA SER A 46 -6.89 1.82 -8.55
C SER A 46 -8.33 1.76 -8.03
N GLY A 47 -8.56 2.26 -6.82
CA GLY A 47 -9.87 2.20 -6.18
C GLY A 47 -9.81 2.44 -4.69
N TYR A 48 -10.99 2.51 -4.06
CA TYR A 48 -11.11 2.59 -2.62
C TYR A 48 -11.16 1.19 -2.01
N TYR A 49 -10.16 0.86 -1.20
CA TYR A 49 -10.08 -0.39 -0.47
C TYR A 49 -10.54 -0.17 0.96
N ARG A 50 -11.54 -0.94 1.41
CA ARG A 50 -12.06 -0.90 2.78
C ARG A 50 -11.90 -2.27 3.43
N VAL A 51 -11.53 -2.25 4.71
CA VAL A 51 -11.57 -3.41 5.59
C VAL A 51 -12.57 -3.16 6.71
N THR A 52 -13.39 -4.16 6.98
CA THR A 52 -14.38 -4.15 8.07
C THR A 52 -14.10 -5.31 9.02
N ALA A 53 -13.91 -4.99 10.29
CA ALA A 53 -13.76 -5.94 11.39
C ALA A 53 -15.10 -6.10 12.12
N THR A 54 -15.61 -7.32 12.21
CA THR A 54 -16.92 -7.61 12.81
C THR A 54 -16.83 -8.73 13.85
N ASN A 55 -17.48 -8.54 15.00
CA ASN A 55 -17.73 -9.58 16.01
C ASN A 55 -19.16 -9.45 16.58
N SER A 56 -19.51 -10.24 17.59
CA SER A 56 -20.85 -10.18 18.21
C SER A 56 -21.14 -8.90 18.99
N ALA A 57 -20.12 -8.10 19.32
CA ALA A 57 -20.28 -6.82 20.01
C ALA A 57 -20.48 -5.66 19.02
N GLY A 58 -20.09 -5.80 17.75
CA GLY A 58 -20.31 -4.80 16.72
C GLY A 58 -19.31 -4.90 15.56
N SER A 59 -19.16 -3.78 14.84
CA SER A 59 -18.28 -3.66 13.68
C SER A 59 -17.58 -2.32 13.61
N THR A 60 -16.36 -2.29 13.06
CA THR A 60 -15.64 -1.06 12.71
C THR A 60 -14.96 -1.22 11.35
N SER A 61 -14.71 -0.12 10.65
CA SER A 61 -14.11 -0.15 9.31
C SER A 61 -13.13 1.00 9.09
N CYS A 62 -12.13 0.77 8.25
CA CYS A 62 -11.26 1.83 7.70
C CYS A 62 -11.11 1.67 6.18
N GLN A 63 -10.79 2.78 5.49
CA GLN A 63 -10.73 2.81 4.03
C GLN A 63 -9.59 3.73 3.55
N ALA A 64 -8.96 3.37 2.44
CA ALA A 64 -7.95 4.18 1.75
C ALA A 64 -8.11 4.10 0.23
N TYR A 65 -7.67 5.13 -0.48
CA TYR A 65 -7.64 5.14 -1.95
C TYR A 65 -6.26 4.71 -2.47
N LEU A 66 -6.23 3.67 -3.29
CA LEU A 66 -5.05 3.25 -4.03
C LEU A 66 -5.06 3.91 -5.41
N LYS A 67 -3.98 4.60 -5.76
CA LYS A 67 -3.75 5.14 -7.11
C LYS A 67 -2.59 4.40 -7.77
N VAL A 68 -2.87 3.70 -8.86
CA VAL A 68 -1.87 3.02 -9.68
C VAL A 68 -1.69 3.78 -10.99
N GLU A 69 -0.45 4.19 -11.28
CA GLU A 69 -0.11 4.93 -12.49
C GLU A 69 0.88 4.15 -13.36
N ARG A 70 0.62 4.07 -14.67
CA ARG A 70 1.64 3.62 -15.61
C ARG A 70 2.74 4.67 -15.67
N LEU A 71 3.96 4.29 -15.33
CA LEU A 71 5.14 5.09 -15.59
C LEU A 71 5.26 5.27 -17.11
N LYS A 72 4.97 6.47 -17.59
CA LYS A 72 5.34 6.87 -18.95
C LYS A 72 6.80 7.28 -18.92
N TYR A 73 7.64 6.67 -19.75
CA TYR A 73 8.97 7.19 -19.99
C TYR A 73 8.83 8.58 -20.62
N VAL A 74 9.14 9.61 -19.85
CA VAL A 74 9.26 10.98 -20.35
C VAL A 74 10.74 11.30 -20.36
N LYS A 75 11.32 11.47 -21.56
CA LYS A 75 12.70 11.97 -21.70
C LYS A 75 12.75 13.35 -21.05
N ARG A 76 13.37 13.44 -19.87
CA ARG A 76 13.58 14.71 -19.18
C ARG A 76 14.78 15.40 -19.78
N GLU A 77 14.55 16.59 -20.31
CA GLU A 77 15.60 17.52 -20.67
C GLU A 77 15.86 18.44 -19.47
N TYR A 78 17.14 18.62 -19.14
CA TYR A 78 17.59 19.49 -18.06
C TYR A 78 18.18 20.73 -18.68
N LYS A 79 17.85 21.91 -18.14
CA LYS A 79 18.40 23.16 -18.67
C LYS A 79 19.84 23.36 -18.20
N THR A 80 20.18 22.85 -17.02
CA THR A 80 21.51 22.94 -16.43
C THR A 80 21.97 21.61 -15.82
N GLU A 81 23.28 21.49 -15.60
CA GLU A 81 23.88 20.32 -14.94
C GLU A 81 23.47 20.22 -13.46
N GLU A 82 23.39 21.34 -12.75
CA GLU A 82 22.94 21.39 -11.36
C GLU A 82 21.48 20.88 -11.20
N GLU A 83 20.60 21.21 -12.14
CA GLU A 83 19.22 20.68 -12.17
C GLU A 83 19.20 19.15 -12.37
N ARG A 84 20.09 18.65 -13.22
CA ARG A 84 20.24 17.21 -13.49
C ARG A 84 20.76 16.49 -12.25
N GLU A 85 21.80 17.01 -11.60
CA GLU A 85 22.38 16.45 -10.38
C GLU A 85 21.36 16.40 -9.23
N LYS A 86 20.64 17.50 -8.99
CA LYS A 86 19.54 17.54 -8.00
C LYS A 86 18.47 16.50 -8.31
N HIS A 87 18.14 16.30 -9.59
CA HIS A 87 17.18 15.28 -9.99
C HIS A 87 17.68 13.86 -9.72
N VAL A 88 18.93 13.56 -10.11
CA VAL A 88 19.56 12.26 -9.91
C VAL A 88 19.66 11.94 -8.42
N GLN A 89 20.10 12.89 -7.58
CA GLN A 89 20.16 12.72 -6.14
C GLN A 89 18.78 12.37 -5.57
N ARG A 90 17.73 13.09 -5.99
CA ARG A 90 16.36 12.79 -5.55
C ARG A 90 15.87 11.41 -5.98
N GLN A 91 16.30 10.90 -7.14
CA GLN A 91 15.96 9.54 -7.58
C GLN A 91 16.69 8.48 -6.75
N ILE A 92 17.96 8.72 -6.40
CA ILE A 92 18.74 7.86 -5.50
C ILE A 92 18.06 7.80 -4.13
N ASP A 93 17.75 8.95 -3.53
CA ASP A 93 17.11 9.02 -2.21
C ASP A 93 15.75 8.31 -2.18
N LYS A 94 14.95 8.46 -3.24
CA LYS A 94 13.66 7.77 -3.39
C LYS A 94 13.83 6.26 -3.48
N THR A 95 14.81 5.80 -4.26
CA THR A 95 15.09 4.37 -4.44
C THR A 95 15.58 3.76 -3.13
N LEU A 96 16.46 4.47 -2.41
CA LEU A 96 16.97 4.02 -1.12
C LEU A 96 15.83 3.88 -0.10
N ARG A 97 14.97 4.90 0.00
CA ARG A 97 13.80 4.86 0.90
C ARG A 97 12.82 3.74 0.56
N MET A 98 12.61 3.47 -0.73
CA MET A 98 11.77 2.34 -1.15
C MET A 98 12.40 1.00 -0.74
N ALA A 99 13.72 0.84 -0.92
CA ALA A 99 14.43 -0.36 -0.52
C ALA A 99 14.38 -0.61 0.99
N GLU A 100 14.47 0.44 1.81
CA GLU A 100 14.34 0.37 3.29
C GLU A 100 12.95 -0.12 3.72
N ILE A 101 11.90 0.37 3.06
CA ILE A 101 10.52 -0.07 3.32
C ILE A 101 10.37 -1.56 2.98
N LEU A 102 10.94 -2.00 1.86
CA LEU A 102 10.87 -3.40 1.42
C LEU A 102 11.74 -4.34 2.27
N SER A 103 12.81 -3.84 2.91
CA SER A 103 13.66 -4.63 3.81
C SER A 103 13.15 -4.67 5.25
N GLY A 104 12.03 -4.00 5.57
CA GLY A 104 11.38 -4.08 6.88
C GLY A 104 12.08 -3.32 8.00
N VAL A 105 12.90 -2.31 7.67
CA VAL A 105 13.55 -1.45 8.69
C VAL A 105 12.67 -0.23 8.94
N GLU A 106 11.70 -0.32 9.85
CA GLU A 106 11.01 0.87 10.37
C GLU A 106 12.00 1.75 11.15
N ALA A 107 12.50 2.81 10.52
CA ALA A 107 13.13 3.91 11.23
C ALA A 107 12.02 4.75 11.89
N VAL A 108 11.65 4.41 13.13
CA VAL A 108 10.85 5.29 14.01
C VAL A 108 11.64 6.58 14.25
N PRO A 109 11.16 7.76 13.84
CA PRO A 109 11.81 9.01 14.21
C PRO A 109 11.54 9.28 15.70
N ARG A 110 12.59 9.56 16.46
CA ARG A 110 12.50 10.10 17.83
C ARG A 110 12.07 11.56 17.83
#